data_AF-A0A3D4WRW8-F1
#
_entry.id   AF-A0A3D4WRW8-F1
#
_cell.length_a   1.000
_cell.length_b   1.000
_cell.length_c   1.000
_cell.angle_alpha   90.00
_cell.angle_beta   90.00
_cell.angle_gamma   90.00
#
_symmetry.space_group_name_H-M   'P 1'
#
loop_
_entity.id
_entity.type
_entity.pdbx_description
1 polymer ?
#
loop_
_entity_poly.entity_id
_entity_poly.type
_entity_poly.pdbx_seq_one_letter_code
_entity_poly.pdbx_strand_id
1 'polypeptide(L)'
;AIQQIDFNPNATVGSPDYGLLYIAVGDGGRGASSTIPQNRSLPFGKLLRIDPRGTNSINGRYGIPPSNPFVGQQGTLGEIYAIGMRDPHRFAWDRGGSNRMFLGHIGEHDIEGVYDVRAGDNFGWSEREGAFVFNRSEPCNLYPLPSNDSQLGYDYPVAAYDHNPPPGTSCTADVGRAIAGGFVYRGSALPALQGKYIFGDIVQGWVFYTNENQMVRDSALAPLYQLKIFNQGGTQTTMPSLAGDSRVDLRFGIDRSGALYVLSKANGKIWKVTGTQGSAP
;
A
#
# COMPACT_ATOMS: atom_id res chain seq x y z
N ALA A 1 -10.73 4.76 -9.18
CA ALA A 1 -10.89 6.01 -8.39
C ALA A 1 -9.55 6.36 -7.77
N ILE A 2 -9.30 7.64 -7.49
CA ILE A 2 -8.03 8.09 -6.87
C ILE A 2 -8.04 7.70 -5.39
N GLN A 3 -6.99 7.01 -4.94
CA GLN A 3 -6.85 6.51 -3.58
C GLN A 3 -6.00 7.45 -2.70
N GLN A 4 -4.87 7.89 -3.22
CA GLN A 4 -3.98 8.85 -2.55
C GLN A 4 -3.28 9.73 -3.60
N ILE A 5 -3.02 10.96 -3.19
CA ILE A 5 -2.15 11.91 -3.87
C ILE A 5 -1.11 12.37 -2.86
N ASP A 6 0.17 12.34 -3.22
CA ASP A 6 1.24 12.79 -2.33
C ASP A 6 2.51 13.19 -3.09
N PHE A 7 3.40 13.90 -2.39
CA PHE A 7 4.75 14.22 -2.86
C PHE A 7 5.77 13.34 -2.15
N ASN A 8 6.89 13.04 -2.81
CA ASN A 8 8.02 12.40 -2.16
C ASN A 8 8.62 13.36 -1.11
N PRO A 9 8.49 13.07 0.21
CA PRO A 9 8.96 13.99 1.26
C PRO A 9 10.48 13.99 1.41
N ASN A 10 11.19 13.06 0.75
CA ASN A 10 12.65 12.98 0.73
C ASN A 10 13.26 13.81 -0.43
N ALA A 11 12.44 14.30 -1.36
CA ALA A 11 12.93 15.09 -2.48
C ALA A 11 13.37 16.49 -2.02
N THR A 12 14.60 16.86 -2.36
CA THR A 12 15.21 18.18 -2.07
C THR A 12 15.28 19.02 -3.33
N VAL A 13 15.38 20.35 -3.19
CA VAL A 13 15.51 21.28 -4.33
C VAL A 13 16.65 20.81 -5.25
N GLY A 14 16.34 20.63 -6.54
CA GLY A 14 17.29 20.17 -7.56
C GLY A 14 17.37 18.66 -7.73
N SER A 15 16.75 17.86 -6.85
CA SER A 15 16.63 16.41 -7.08
C SER A 15 15.61 16.13 -8.20
N PRO A 16 15.76 15.01 -8.95
CA PRO A 16 14.87 14.68 -10.06
C PRO A 16 13.38 14.55 -9.68
N ASP A 17 13.09 14.24 -8.43
CA ASP A 17 11.73 13.99 -7.92
C ASP A 17 11.13 15.23 -7.23
N TYR A 18 11.87 16.35 -7.19
CA TYR A 18 11.47 17.54 -6.46
C TYR A 18 10.25 18.23 -7.06
N GLY A 19 9.16 18.20 -6.29
CA GLY A 19 7.89 18.79 -6.69
C GLY A 19 7.10 17.93 -7.66
N LEU A 20 7.46 16.66 -7.85
CA LEU A 20 6.65 15.72 -8.61
C LEU A 20 5.53 15.14 -7.72
N LEU A 21 4.33 15.04 -8.31
CA LEU A 21 3.12 14.59 -7.65
C LEU A 21 2.83 13.13 -8.03
N TYR A 22 2.69 12.26 -7.04
CA TYR A 22 2.30 10.87 -7.20
C TYR A 22 0.80 10.70 -6.95
N ILE A 23 0.14 9.90 -7.79
CA ILE A 23 -1.31 9.70 -7.77
C ILE A 23 -1.59 8.20 -7.88
N ALA A 24 -2.08 7.60 -6.82
CA ALA A 24 -2.51 6.20 -6.80
C ALA A 24 -3.95 6.08 -7.32
N VAL A 25 -4.17 5.26 -8.34
CA VAL A 25 -5.46 5.09 -9.00
C VAL A 25 -5.82 3.61 -9.06
N GLY A 26 -6.92 3.23 -8.40
CA GLY A 26 -7.45 1.86 -8.47
C GLY A 26 -7.97 1.47 -9.86
N ASP A 27 -8.27 0.20 -10.04
CA ASP A 27 -8.68 -0.41 -11.33
C ASP A 27 -10.03 0.07 -11.89
N GLY A 28 -10.75 0.91 -11.14
CA GLY A 28 -12.05 1.44 -11.52
C GLY A 28 -13.24 0.68 -10.93
N GLY A 29 -13.02 -0.24 -9.99
CA GLY A 29 -14.06 -1.03 -9.34
C GLY A 29 -14.59 -2.15 -10.23
N ARG A 30 -13.86 -2.49 -11.30
CA ARG A 30 -14.18 -3.63 -12.18
C ARG A 30 -13.60 -4.93 -11.64
N GLY A 31 -12.63 -4.84 -10.74
CA GLY A 31 -12.02 -5.98 -10.07
C GLY A 31 -11.54 -7.02 -11.08
N ALA A 32 -11.77 -8.28 -10.71
CA ALA A 32 -11.37 -9.45 -11.48
C ALA A 32 -11.96 -9.53 -12.90
N SER A 33 -13.02 -8.78 -13.23
CA SER A 33 -13.66 -8.89 -14.55
C SER A 33 -12.89 -8.22 -15.70
N SER A 34 -11.75 -7.58 -15.42
CA SER A 34 -11.06 -6.70 -16.35
C SER A 34 -9.56 -6.96 -16.49
N THR A 35 -8.98 -6.53 -17.60
CA THR A 35 -7.52 -6.45 -17.83
C THR A 35 -7.03 -5.00 -17.90
N ILE A 36 -7.91 -4.04 -17.60
CA ILE A 36 -7.61 -2.59 -17.64
C ILE A 36 -6.33 -2.20 -16.86
N PRO A 37 -6.02 -2.79 -15.69
CA PRO A 37 -4.78 -2.48 -14.97
C PRO A 37 -3.49 -2.74 -15.77
N GLN A 38 -3.52 -3.67 -16.72
CA GLN A 38 -2.42 -3.95 -17.66
C GLN A 38 -2.46 -3.04 -18.91
N ASN A 39 -3.63 -2.48 -19.24
CA ASN A 39 -3.75 -1.56 -20.37
C ASN A 39 -3.06 -0.22 -20.04
N ARG A 40 -1.99 0.08 -20.77
CA ARG A 40 -1.15 1.27 -20.60
C ARG A 40 -1.72 2.54 -21.24
N SER A 41 -2.78 2.41 -22.04
CA SER A 41 -3.54 3.54 -22.61
C SER A 41 -4.55 4.14 -21.62
N LEU A 42 -4.74 3.51 -20.45
CA LEU A 42 -5.76 3.87 -19.47
C LEU A 42 -5.14 4.17 -18.09
N PRO A 43 -5.70 5.13 -17.33
CA PRO A 43 -5.12 5.59 -16.06
C PRO A 43 -5.48 4.71 -14.85
N PHE A 44 -6.27 3.66 -15.05
CA PHE A 44 -6.78 2.80 -13.97
C PHE A 44 -5.80 1.69 -13.61
N GLY A 45 -5.71 1.38 -12.33
CA GLY A 45 -4.80 0.37 -11.79
C GLY A 45 -3.32 0.77 -11.94
N LYS A 46 -3.03 2.04 -11.65
CA LYS A 46 -1.74 2.69 -11.86
C LYS A 46 -1.29 3.46 -10.64
N LEU A 47 0.03 3.58 -10.49
CA LEU A 47 0.63 4.74 -9.82
C LEU A 47 1.09 5.69 -10.92
N LEU A 48 0.56 6.91 -10.91
CA LEU A 48 0.93 7.97 -11.85
C LEU A 48 1.91 8.94 -11.18
N ARG A 49 2.77 9.58 -11.97
CA ARG A 49 3.66 10.65 -11.54
C ARG A 49 3.65 11.80 -12.55
N ILE A 50 3.33 13.00 -12.09
CA ILE A 50 3.25 14.21 -12.91
C ILE A 50 4.09 15.35 -12.32
N ASP A 51 4.46 16.33 -13.15
CA ASP A 51 4.93 17.63 -12.67
C ASP A 51 3.75 18.63 -12.66
N PRO A 52 3.20 19.00 -11.49
CA PRO A 52 2.06 19.91 -11.43
C PRO A 52 2.37 21.34 -11.94
N ARG A 53 3.64 21.70 -12.17
CA ARG A 53 4.05 23.02 -12.69
C ARG A 53 4.36 23.02 -14.18
N GLY A 54 4.53 21.84 -14.79
CA GLY A 54 4.81 21.72 -16.21
C GLY A 54 3.57 21.90 -17.08
N THR A 55 3.75 21.84 -18.40
CA THR A 55 2.65 22.06 -19.37
C THR A 55 2.73 21.16 -20.61
N ASN A 56 3.63 20.16 -20.64
CA ASN A 56 3.81 19.28 -21.81
C ASN A 56 2.84 18.09 -21.87
N SER A 57 1.86 17.99 -20.97
CA SER A 57 0.79 17.00 -21.10
C SER A 57 -0.17 17.34 -22.25
N ILE A 58 -0.97 16.35 -22.68
CA ILE A 58 -1.89 16.48 -23.82
C ILE A 58 -2.89 17.63 -23.63
N ASN A 59 -3.31 17.91 -22.39
CA ASN A 59 -4.24 18.99 -22.10
C ASN A 59 -3.56 20.32 -21.70
N GLY A 60 -2.23 20.36 -21.67
CA GLY A 60 -1.43 21.55 -21.37
C GLY A 60 -1.48 22.02 -19.90
N ARG A 61 -2.04 21.24 -18.97
CA ARG A 61 -2.30 21.67 -17.58
C ARG A 61 -1.31 21.13 -16.54
N TYR A 62 -0.42 20.24 -16.94
CA TYR A 62 0.64 19.68 -16.10
C TYR A 62 1.76 19.17 -17.00
N GLY A 63 2.88 18.79 -16.38
CA GLY A 63 4.03 18.22 -17.04
C GLY A 63 4.11 16.70 -16.91
N ILE A 64 4.70 16.07 -17.92
CA ILE A 64 5.09 14.67 -17.92
C ILE A 64 6.59 14.61 -17.64
N PRO A 65 7.02 14.11 -16.46
CA PRO A 65 8.42 14.00 -16.13
C PRO A 65 9.14 13.10 -17.17
N PRO A 66 10.25 13.54 -17.78
CA PRO A 66 10.97 12.73 -18.77
C PRO A 66 11.58 11.46 -18.16
N SER A 67 11.72 11.42 -16.84
CA SER A 67 12.17 10.26 -16.06
C SER A 67 11.08 9.21 -15.84
N ASN A 68 9.85 9.42 -16.32
CA ASN A 68 8.81 8.39 -16.24
C ASN A 68 9.14 7.21 -17.19
N PRO A 69 8.90 5.96 -16.76
CA PRO A 69 9.35 4.75 -17.45
C PRO A 69 8.68 4.51 -18.81
N PHE A 70 7.53 5.12 -19.06
CA PHE A 70 6.75 4.88 -20.28
C PHE A 70 6.63 6.09 -21.22
N VAL A 71 7.41 7.14 -20.99
CA VAL A 71 7.39 8.33 -21.86
C VAL A 71 7.82 7.98 -23.28
N GLY A 72 7.08 8.51 -24.27
CA GLY A 72 7.39 8.32 -25.69
C GLY A 72 6.99 6.95 -26.26
N GLN A 73 6.46 6.04 -25.43
CA GLN A 73 5.97 4.75 -25.92
C GLN A 73 4.59 4.91 -26.57
N GLN A 74 4.44 4.44 -27.80
CA GLN A 74 3.17 4.52 -28.53
C GLN A 74 2.06 3.78 -27.78
N GLY A 75 0.87 4.39 -27.70
CA GLY A 75 -0.28 3.79 -27.02
C GLY A 75 -0.14 3.70 -25.50
N THR A 76 0.78 4.46 -24.90
CA THR A 76 0.97 4.49 -23.45
C THR A 76 0.84 5.90 -22.89
N LEU A 77 0.22 6.02 -21.72
CA LEU A 77 0.20 7.24 -20.92
C LEU A 77 1.59 7.52 -20.33
N GLY A 78 2.15 8.68 -20.66
CA GLY A 78 3.46 9.11 -20.16
C GLY A 78 3.46 9.40 -18.65
N GLU A 79 2.29 9.57 -18.05
CA GLU A 79 2.05 9.77 -16.62
C GLU A 79 2.38 8.53 -15.78
N ILE A 80 2.44 7.33 -16.39
CA ILE A 80 2.56 6.08 -15.65
C ILE A 80 3.94 5.98 -14.97
N TYR A 81 3.94 5.73 -13.67
CA TYR A 81 5.11 5.35 -12.87
C TYR A 81 5.17 3.83 -12.63
N ALA A 82 4.05 3.19 -12.31
CA ALA A 82 3.92 1.73 -12.15
C ALA A 82 2.51 1.25 -12.57
N ILE A 83 2.37 -0.03 -12.91
CA ILE A 83 1.13 -0.63 -13.45
C ILE A 83 0.66 -1.86 -12.66
N GLY A 84 -0.49 -2.42 -13.04
CA GLY A 84 -0.94 -3.73 -12.58
C GLY A 84 -1.50 -3.73 -11.16
N MET A 85 -2.14 -2.65 -10.72
CA MET A 85 -2.72 -2.56 -9.37
C MET A 85 -4.24 -2.76 -9.41
N ARG A 86 -4.79 -3.52 -8.46
CA ARG A 86 -6.21 -3.48 -8.07
C ARG A 86 -6.58 -2.20 -7.32
N ASP A 87 -6.16 -2.11 -6.06
CA ASP A 87 -6.44 -0.96 -5.21
C ASP A 87 -5.17 -0.53 -4.45
N PRO A 88 -4.40 0.42 -5.02
CA PRO A 88 -3.24 0.99 -4.36
C PRO A 88 -3.66 1.97 -3.27
N HIS A 89 -4.07 1.44 -2.13
CA HIS A 89 -4.82 2.20 -1.14
C HIS A 89 -4.02 3.36 -0.53
N ARG A 90 -2.79 3.08 -0.08
CA ARG A 90 -1.93 4.07 0.58
C ARG A 90 -0.46 3.80 0.31
N PHE A 91 0.32 4.86 0.14
CA PHE A 91 1.78 4.77 -0.01
C PHE A 91 2.50 5.83 0.84
N ALA A 92 3.75 5.53 1.18
CA ALA A 92 4.64 6.41 1.91
C ALA A 92 6.11 6.09 1.59
N TRP A 93 6.98 7.10 1.69
CA TRP A 93 8.43 6.90 1.62
C TRP A 93 9.02 6.68 3.01
N ASP A 94 10.02 5.81 3.10
CA ASP A 94 10.85 5.66 4.29
C ASP A 94 11.73 6.91 4.49
N ARG A 95 11.19 7.89 5.22
CA ARG A 95 11.81 9.20 5.42
C ARG A 95 12.93 9.16 6.45
N GLY A 96 14.14 9.52 6.03
CA GLY A 96 15.33 9.46 6.88
C GLY A 96 15.92 8.05 7.04
N GLY A 97 15.45 7.10 6.23
CA GLY A 97 15.96 5.73 6.14
C GLY A 97 16.41 5.41 4.71
N SER A 98 15.88 4.32 4.14
CA SER A 98 16.27 3.81 2.82
C SER A 98 15.74 4.63 1.64
N ASN A 99 14.83 5.59 1.88
CA ASN A 99 14.10 6.35 0.88
C ASN A 99 13.20 5.52 -0.04
N ARG A 100 13.00 4.23 0.25
CA ARG A 100 12.11 3.36 -0.51
C ARG A 100 10.65 3.78 -0.35
N MET A 101 9.86 3.56 -1.39
CA MET A 101 8.42 3.80 -1.38
C MET A 101 7.70 2.49 -1.10
N PHE A 102 6.97 2.44 0.00
CA PHE A 102 6.10 1.32 0.33
C PHE A 102 4.65 1.66 0.02
N LEU A 103 3.93 0.71 -0.58
CA LEU A 103 2.54 0.86 -0.96
C LEU A 103 1.73 -0.31 -0.42
N GLY A 104 0.74 0.00 0.42
CA GLY A 104 -0.30 -0.92 0.84
C GLY A 104 -1.34 -1.09 -0.27
N HIS A 105 -1.57 -2.33 -0.66
CA HIS A 105 -2.39 -2.73 -1.79
C HIS A 105 -3.49 -3.69 -1.31
N ILE A 106 -4.74 -3.36 -1.61
CA ILE A 106 -5.89 -4.22 -1.29
C ILE A 106 -6.10 -5.18 -2.44
N GLY A 107 -6.12 -6.48 -2.13
CA GLY A 107 -6.43 -7.57 -3.04
C GLY A 107 -7.91 -7.61 -3.42
N GLU A 108 -8.28 -8.56 -4.26
CA GLU A 108 -9.69 -8.77 -4.59
C GLU A 108 -10.33 -9.76 -3.63
N HIS A 109 -9.63 -10.85 -3.32
CA HIS A 109 -10.19 -11.98 -2.60
C HIS A 109 -9.54 -12.22 -1.24
N ASP A 110 -8.24 -12.51 -1.21
CA ASP A 110 -7.59 -13.12 -0.04
C ASP A 110 -6.37 -12.35 0.44
N ILE A 111 -5.67 -11.63 -0.44
CA ILE A 111 -4.31 -11.17 -0.13
C ILE A 111 -4.22 -9.66 -0.04
N GLU A 112 -3.79 -9.20 1.13
CA GLU A 112 -3.39 -7.84 1.38
C GLU A 112 -1.87 -7.73 1.32
N GLY A 113 -1.35 -6.79 0.54
CA GLY A 113 0.08 -6.70 0.24
C GLY A 113 0.70 -5.35 0.58
N VAL A 114 2.01 -5.37 0.87
CA VAL A 114 2.88 -4.20 0.89
C VAL A 114 3.95 -4.38 -0.17
N TYR A 115 4.06 -3.44 -1.10
CA TYR A 115 5.01 -3.47 -2.22
C TYR A 115 6.12 -2.43 -2.02
N ASP A 116 7.37 -2.80 -2.34
CA ASP A 116 8.51 -1.88 -2.51
C ASP A 116 8.52 -1.39 -3.97
N VAL A 117 7.91 -0.23 -4.18
CA VAL A 117 7.54 0.26 -5.52
C VAL A 117 8.68 1.04 -6.17
N ARG A 118 9.02 0.67 -7.40
CA ARG A 118 10.00 1.31 -8.27
C ARG A 118 9.36 1.74 -9.59
N ALA A 119 10.05 2.64 -10.29
CA ALA A 119 9.62 3.09 -11.60
C ALA A 119 9.63 1.91 -12.59
N GLY A 120 8.49 1.65 -13.23
CA GLY A 120 8.32 0.63 -14.25
C GLY A 120 7.73 -0.68 -13.73
N ASP A 121 7.55 -0.82 -12.41
CA ASP A 121 7.01 -2.04 -11.80
C ASP A 121 5.64 -2.41 -12.37
N ASN A 122 5.39 -3.72 -12.43
CA ASN A 122 4.11 -4.32 -12.81
C ASN A 122 3.63 -5.31 -11.75
N PHE A 123 2.58 -4.95 -11.00
CA PHE A 123 2.07 -5.79 -9.92
C PHE A 123 1.10 -6.89 -10.38
N GLY A 124 0.98 -7.11 -11.70
CA GLY A 124 0.35 -8.29 -12.28
C GLY A 124 -1.17 -8.38 -12.17
N TRP A 125 -1.85 -7.48 -11.45
CA TRP A 125 -3.31 -7.47 -11.43
C TRP A 125 -3.85 -7.29 -12.87
N SER A 126 -4.82 -8.05 -13.36
CA SER A 126 -5.68 -9.03 -12.64
C SER A 126 -5.32 -10.50 -12.90
N GLU A 127 -4.05 -10.78 -13.16
CA GLU A 127 -3.50 -12.14 -13.32
C GLU A 127 -2.79 -12.64 -12.05
N ARG A 128 -2.41 -11.72 -11.17
CA ARG A 128 -1.77 -11.99 -9.88
C ARG A 128 -2.51 -11.33 -8.74
N GLU A 129 -2.65 -12.03 -7.64
CA GLU A 129 -3.08 -11.49 -6.35
C GLU A 129 -2.04 -11.88 -5.29
N GLY A 130 -1.28 -10.89 -4.81
CA GLY A 130 -0.05 -11.16 -4.09
C GLY A 130 0.91 -12.02 -4.92
N ALA A 131 1.53 -13.01 -4.29
CA ALA A 131 2.41 -13.99 -4.95
C ALA A 131 1.66 -15.25 -5.39
N PHE A 132 0.44 -15.09 -5.92
CA PHE A 132 -0.39 -16.18 -6.41
C PHE A 132 -0.99 -15.84 -7.78
N VAL A 133 -1.26 -16.87 -8.57
CA VAL A 133 -2.07 -16.76 -9.79
C VAL A 133 -3.52 -16.52 -9.38
N PHE A 134 -4.09 -15.45 -9.92
CA PHE A 134 -5.52 -15.19 -9.84
C PHE A 134 -6.18 -15.60 -11.17
N ASN A 135 -6.98 -16.66 -11.14
CA ASN A 135 -7.74 -17.08 -12.32
C ASN A 135 -9.13 -16.43 -12.30
N ARG A 136 -9.35 -15.48 -13.21
CA ARG A 136 -10.63 -14.76 -13.33
C ARG A 136 -11.83 -15.67 -13.67
N SER A 137 -11.59 -16.87 -14.22
CA SER A 137 -12.63 -17.89 -14.45
C SER A 137 -12.93 -18.73 -13.21
N GLU A 138 -12.06 -18.70 -12.21
CA GLU A 138 -12.18 -19.41 -10.93
C GLU A 138 -11.90 -18.42 -9.78
N PRO A 139 -12.66 -17.32 -9.65
CA PRO A 139 -12.34 -16.16 -8.81
C PRO A 139 -12.38 -16.44 -7.30
N CYS A 140 -12.69 -17.67 -6.90
CA CYS A 140 -12.80 -18.12 -5.52
C CYS A 140 -11.56 -18.88 -5.03
N ASN A 141 -10.52 -18.98 -5.87
CA ASN A 141 -9.30 -19.70 -5.54
C ASN A 141 -8.07 -18.94 -6.03
N LEU A 142 -7.00 -19.07 -5.26
CA LEU A 142 -5.65 -18.69 -5.65
C LEU A 142 -4.82 -19.93 -5.94
N TYR A 143 -3.96 -19.82 -6.95
CA TYR A 143 -3.11 -20.95 -7.39
C TYR A 143 -1.63 -20.59 -7.23
N PRO A 144 -0.75 -21.59 -7.01
CA PRO A 144 0.69 -21.37 -7.01
C PRO A 144 1.17 -20.70 -8.29
N LEU A 145 2.24 -19.90 -8.18
CA LEU A 145 2.91 -19.33 -9.35
C LEU A 145 3.43 -20.43 -10.27
N PRO A 146 3.32 -20.27 -11.60
CA PRO A 146 3.83 -21.25 -12.54
C PRO A 146 5.37 -21.24 -12.55
N SER A 147 6.00 -22.32 -13.03
CA SER A 147 7.46 -22.43 -13.06
C SER A 147 8.15 -21.39 -13.95
N ASN A 148 7.45 -20.83 -14.93
CA ASN A 148 7.93 -19.78 -15.83
C ASN A 148 7.55 -18.36 -15.37
N ASP A 149 7.05 -18.19 -14.15
CA ASP A 149 6.50 -16.92 -13.68
C ASP A 149 7.50 -15.75 -13.74
N SER A 150 8.78 -16.02 -13.45
CA SER A 150 9.85 -15.02 -13.53
C SER A 150 10.04 -14.40 -14.92
N GLN A 151 9.53 -15.04 -15.98
CA GLN A 151 9.59 -14.53 -17.35
C GLN A 151 8.45 -13.55 -17.68
N LEU A 152 7.43 -13.46 -16.81
CA LEU A 152 6.25 -12.62 -17.03
C LEU A 152 6.45 -11.17 -16.57
N GLY A 153 7.52 -10.92 -15.80
CA GLY A 153 7.91 -9.56 -15.38
C GLY A 153 6.92 -8.95 -14.39
N TYR A 154 6.38 -9.75 -13.48
CA TYR A 154 5.56 -9.29 -12.36
C TYR A 154 6.40 -9.07 -11.10
N ASP A 155 6.04 -8.04 -10.34
CA ASP A 155 6.66 -7.67 -9.09
C ASP A 155 5.74 -8.04 -7.92
N TYR A 156 6.31 -8.62 -6.86
CA TYR A 156 5.54 -9.20 -5.76
C TYR A 156 5.66 -8.39 -4.45
N PRO A 157 4.70 -8.56 -3.52
CA PRO A 157 4.77 -7.92 -2.22
C PRO A 157 6.05 -8.31 -1.47
N VAL A 158 6.56 -7.38 -0.65
CA VAL A 158 7.65 -7.63 0.30
C VAL A 158 7.13 -8.03 1.68
N ALA A 159 5.85 -7.81 1.93
CA ALA A 159 5.10 -8.32 3.08
C ALA A 159 3.64 -8.53 2.64
N ALA A 160 2.99 -9.56 3.13
CA ALA A 160 1.58 -9.80 2.84
C ALA A 160 0.94 -10.59 3.98
N TYR A 161 -0.38 -10.49 4.10
CA TYR A 161 -1.18 -11.38 4.92
C TYR A 161 -2.40 -11.83 4.15
N ASP A 162 -2.83 -13.05 4.45
CA ASP A 162 -4.08 -13.58 3.96
C ASP A 162 -5.23 -13.21 4.90
N HIS A 163 -6.42 -13.29 4.35
CA HIS A 163 -7.63 -13.36 5.14
C HIS A 163 -8.63 -14.28 4.47
N ASN A 164 -9.55 -14.79 5.30
CA ASN A 164 -10.65 -15.61 4.81
C ASN A 164 -11.93 -14.78 4.74
N PRO A 165 -12.76 -14.99 3.70
CA PRO A 165 -14.14 -14.55 3.69
C PRO A 165 -14.84 -14.97 5.00
N PRO A 166 -15.66 -14.09 5.62
CA PRO A 166 -16.49 -14.51 6.74
C PRO A 166 -17.38 -15.71 6.34
N PRO A 167 -17.65 -16.67 7.24
CA PRO A 167 -18.50 -17.82 6.94
C PRO A 167 -19.86 -17.39 6.34
N GLY A 168 -20.26 -18.04 5.24
CA GLY A 168 -21.50 -17.72 4.54
C GLY A 168 -21.43 -16.53 3.57
N THR A 169 -20.26 -15.90 3.44
CA THR A 169 -20.01 -14.87 2.41
C THR A 169 -19.71 -15.54 1.07
N SER A 170 -20.27 -15.01 -0.03
CA SER A 170 -19.88 -15.45 -1.37
C SER A 170 -18.38 -15.27 -1.55
N CYS A 171 -17.69 -16.27 -2.11
CA CYS A 171 -16.28 -16.15 -2.45
C CYS A 171 -15.99 -15.09 -3.53
N THR A 172 -17.02 -14.54 -4.17
CA THR A 172 -16.88 -13.42 -5.11
C THR A 172 -17.33 -12.08 -4.54
N ALA A 173 -17.75 -12.03 -3.28
CA ALA A 173 -18.11 -10.78 -2.63
C ALA A 173 -16.85 -10.11 -2.05
N ASP A 174 -16.89 -8.78 -1.95
CA ASP A 174 -15.95 -8.05 -1.11
C ASP A 174 -16.08 -8.59 0.33
N VAL A 175 -15.00 -9.18 0.81
CA VAL A 175 -14.96 -9.88 2.10
C VAL A 175 -14.84 -8.93 3.29
N GLY A 176 -14.78 -7.62 3.04
CA GLY A 176 -14.77 -6.60 4.07
C GLY A 176 -13.51 -6.63 4.91
N ARG A 177 -12.36 -6.88 4.29
CA ARG A 177 -11.03 -6.75 4.90
C ARG A 177 -10.14 -6.00 3.93
N ALA A 178 -9.21 -5.23 4.48
CA ALA A 178 -8.42 -4.32 3.66
C ALA A 178 -7.25 -3.77 4.48
N ILE A 179 -6.06 -3.77 3.89
CA ILE A 179 -4.91 -3.10 4.49
C ILE A 179 -5.13 -1.58 4.55
N ALA A 180 -4.86 -0.99 5.71
CA ALA A 180 -4.97 0.45 5.92
C ALA A 180 -3.86 1.27 5.26
N GLY A 181 -2.77 0.59 4.86
CA GLY A 181 -1.47 1.20 4.58
C GLY A 181 -0.68 1.48 5.85
N GLY A 182 0.51 2.03 5.67
CA GLY A 182 1.46 2.24 6.75
C GLY A 182 2.65 3.10 6.35
N PHE A 183 3.64 3.14 7.23
CA PHE A 183 4.91 3.79 7.01
C PHE A 183 5.99 3.23 7.93
N VAL A 184 7.24 3.45 7.57
CA VAL A 184 8.38 3.11 8.43
C VAL A 184 8.47 4.13 9.55
N TYR A 185 8.43 3.67 10.79
CA TYR A 185 8.54 4.55 11.94
C TYR A 185 9.99 4.99 12.14
N ARG A 186 10.21 6.30 12.06
CA ARG A 186 11.52 6.96 12.21
C ARG A 186 11.53 8.01 13.33
N GLY A 187 10.48 8.10 14.13
CA GLY A 187 10.39 9.02 15.27
C GLY A 187 11.22 8.58 16.47
N SER A 188 11.62 9.52 17.32
CA SER A 188 12.46 9.22 18.51
C SER A 188 11.66 8.84 19.76
N ALA A 189 10.36 9.14 19.80
CA ALA A 189 9.52 8.95 20.98
C ALA A 189 9.22 7.47 21.30
N LEU A 190 9.30 6.58 20.31
CA LEU A 190 9.02 5.14 20.46
C LEU A 190 10.23 4.32 19.94
N PRO A 191 11.35 4.25 20.69
CA PRO A 191 12.58 3.62 20.20
C PRO A 191 12.41 2.17 19.75
N ALA A 192 11.53 1.40 20.40
CA ALA A 192 11.26 0.02 20.03
C ALA A 192 10.60 -0.13 18.64
N LEU A 193 10.05 0.94 18.07
CA LEU A 193 9.45 0.93 16.73
C LEU A 193 10.39 1.42 15.62
N GLN A 194 11.61 1.86 15.96
CA GLN A 194 12.54 2.38 14.96
C GLN A 194 12.84 1.36 13.86
N GLY A 195 12.69 1.78 12.60
CA GLY A 195 12.90 0.94 11.42
C GLY A 195 11.85 -0.15 11.20
N LYS A 196 10.72 -0.10 11.93
CA LYS A 196 9.58 -0.99 11.69
C LYS A 196 8.59 -0.32 10.76
N TYR A 197 8.13 -1.04 9.74
CA TYR A 197 6.98 -0.63 8.94
C TYR A 197 5.71 -0.95 9.72
N ILE A 198 5.01 0.09 10.19
CA ILE A 198 3.78 -0.03 10.97
C ILE A 198 2.60 0.12 10.02
N PHE A 199 1.66 -0.82 10.07
CA PHE A 199 0.46 -0.84 9.23
C PHE A 199 -0.67 -1.56 9.96
N GLY A 200 -1.81 -1.79 9.30
CA GLY A 200 -2.93 -2.47 9.95
C GLY A 200 -4.03 -2.85 8.98
N ASP A 201 -5.06 -3.50 9.52
CA ASP A 201 -6.30 -3.82 8.82
C ASP A 201 -7.38 -2.78 9.15
N ILE A 202 -8.05 -2.28 8.12
CA ILE A 202 -9.07 -1.23 8.21
C ILE A 202 -10.26 -1.70 9.04
N VAL A 203 -10.72 -2.93 8.83
CA VAL A 203 -12.01 -3.39 9.36
C VAL A 203 -11.83 -3.97 10.74
N GLN A 204 -10.93 -4.95 10.88
CA GLN A 204 -10.69 -5.65 12.14
C GLN A 204 -9.89 -4.81 13.14
N GLY A 205 -9.27 -3.73 12.67
CA GLY A 205 -8.46 -2.84 13.50
C GLY A 205 -7.19 -3.51 14.03
N TRP A 206 -6.72 -4.54 13.34
CA TRP A 206 -5.42 -5.14 13.66
C TRP A 206 -4.31 -4.16 13.34
N VAL A 207 -3.32 -4.09 14.23
CA VAL A 207 -2.12 -3.27 14.03
C VAL A 207 -0.95 -4.24 13.91
N PHE A 208 -0.18 -4.09 12.85
CA PHE A 208 0.95 -4.94 12.52
C PHE A 208 2.23 -4.14 12.46
N TYR A 209 3.35 -4.85 12.60
CA TYR A 209 4.62 -4.39 12.09
C TYR A 209 5.36 -5.49 11.33
N THR A 210 6.24 -5.06 10.44
CA THR A 210 7.37 -5.85 9.95
C THR A 210 8.65 -5.01 10.04
N ASN A 211 9.83 -5.63 9.95
CA ASN A 211 11.09 -4.88 9.99
C ASN A 211 11.47 -4.46 8.56
N GLU A 212 11.73 -3.17 8.35
CA GLU A 212 12.00 -2.62 7.01
C GLU A 212 13.19 -3.28 6.32
N ASN A 213 14.23 -3.64 7.08
CA ASN A 213 15.40 -4.33 6.57
C ASN A 213 15.14 -5.79 6.12
N GLN A 214 14.00 -6.37 6.46
CA GLN A 214 13.58 -7.70 6.02
C GLN A 214 12.60 -7.64 4.84
N MET A 215 12.08 -6.46 4.50
CA MET A 215 11.20 -6.24 3.35
C MET A 215 12.04 -6.19 2.07
N VAL A 216 12.50 -7.35 1.60
CA VAL A 216 13.41 -7.49 0.46
C VAL A 216 12.64 -8.06 -0.73
N ARG A 217 12.76 -7.42 -1.91
CA ARG A 217 12.17 -7.93 -3.17
C ARG A 217 12.79 -9.27 -3.55
N ASP A 218 12.03 -10.07 -4.29
CA ASP A 218 12.47 -11.35 -4.85
C ASP A 218 13.02 -12.33 -3.79
N SER A 219 12.51 -12.20 -2.57
CA SER A 219 12.88 -12.97 -1.39
C SER A 219 11.62 -13.48 -0.69
N ALA A 220 11.79 -14.28 0.36
CA ALA A 220 10.67 -14.63 1.23
C ALA A 220 10.01 -13.37 1.80
N LEU A 221 8.68 -13.40 1.94
CA LEU A 221 7.92 -12.31 2.57
C LEU A 221 8.49 -12.01 3.95
N ALA A 222 8.61 -10.72 4.27
CA ALA A 222 9.04 -10.29 5.59
C ALA A 222 8.06 -10.82 6.66
N PRO A 223 8.54 -11.28 7.83
CA PRO A 223 7.64 -11.74 8.89
C PRO A 223 6.73 -10.61 9.40
N LEU A 224 5.47 -10.95 9.66
CA LEU A 224 4.48 -10.05 10.23
C LEU A 224 4.30 -10.32 11.73
N TYR A 225 4.21 -9.25 12.50
CA TYR A 225 3.97 -9.31 13.93
C TYR A 225 2.76 -8.44 14.27
N GLN A 226 1.77 -9.02 14.95
CA GLN A 226 0.63 -8.25 15.44
C GLN A 226 0.96 -7.57 16.76
N LEU A 227 0.76 -6.25 16.82
CA LEU A 227 0.94 -5.47 18.04
C LEU A 227 -0.28 -5.61 18.95
N LYS A 228 -0.01 -5.82 20.24
CA LYS A 228 -1.02 -5.70 21.30
C LYS A 228 -1.25 -4.22 21.59
N ILE A 229 -2.50 -3.84 21.77
CA ILE A 229 -2.90 -2.45 22.05
C ILE A 229 -3.18 -2.31 23.54
N PHE A 230 -2.73 -1.20 24.12
CA PHE A 230 -2.94 -0.85 25.52
C PHE A 230 -3.56 0.55 25.60
N ASN A 231 -4.51 0.73 26.50
CA ASN A 231 -5.06 2.05 26.77
C ASN A 231 -4.10 2.88 27.65
N GLN A 232 -4.45 4.14 27.92
CA GLN A 232 -3.63 5.02 28.77
C GLN A 232 -3.42 4.48 30.19
N GLY A 233 -4.34 3.67 30.72
CA GLY A 233 -4.21 3.00 32.01
C GLY A 233 -3.33 1.75 31.99
N GLY A 234 -2.73 1.39 30.85
CA GLY A 234 -1.90 0.20 30.70
C GLY A 234 -2.68 -1.11 30.63
N THR A 235 -4.02 -1.07 30.52
CA THR A 235 -4.83 -2.27 30.32
C THR A 235 -4.81 -2.66 28.84
N GLN A 236 -4.55 -3.93 28.56
CA GLN A 236 -4.63 -4.45 27.19
C GLN A 236 -6.06 -4.30 26.66
N THR A 237 -6.19 -3.83 25.42
CA THR A 237 -7.45 -3.57 24.74
C THR A 237 -7.32 -3.89 23.25
N THR A 238 -8.32 -3.54 22.46
CA THR A 238 -8.33 -3.71 21.01
C THR A 238 -8.80 -2.42 20.34
N MET A 239 -8.48 -2.25 19.06
CA MET A 239 -9.00 -1.10 18.30
C MET A 239 -10.54 -1.11 18.20
N PRO A 240 -11.23 -2.26 17.98
CA PRO A 240 -12.69 -2.30 18.10
C PRO A 240 -13.24 -1.81 19.44
N SER A 241 -12.62 -2.20 20.56
CA SER A 241 -13.04 -1.73 21.89
C SER A 241 -12.82 -0.23 22.07
N LEU A 242 -11.72 0.33 21.55
CA LEU A 242 -11.46 1.78 21.57
C LEU A 242 -12.37 2.55 20.61
N ALA A 243 -12.70 1.96 19.47
CA ALA A 243 -13.61 2.50 18.46
C ALA A 243 -15.05 2.50 18.98
N GLY A 244 -15.45 1.47 19.73
CA GLY A 244 -16.85 1.21 20.07
C GLY A 244 -17.63 0.59 18.91
N ASP A 245 -16.95 0.01 17.93
CA ASP A 245 -17.51 -0.56 16.70
C ASP A 245 -16.68 -1.77 16.25
N SER A 246 -17.33 -2.78 15.66
CA SER A 246 -16.63 -3.94 15.08
C SER A 246 -15.90 -3.62 13.79
N ARG A 247 -16.33 -2.58 13.06
CA ARG A 247 -15.64 -2.02 11.89
C ARG A 247 -14.91 -0.74 12.31
N VAL A 248 -13.60 -0.83 12.48
CA VAL A 248 -12.80 0.28 13.03
C VAL A 248 -12.59 1.42 12.03
N ASP A 249 -12.54 1.10 10.74
CA ASP A 249 -12.06 1.98 9.67
C ASP A 249 -10.70 2.63 10.04
N LEU A 250 -9.74 1.77 10.41
CA LEU A 250 -8.43 2.13 10.96
C LEU A 250 -7.60 2.96 9.96
N ARG A 251 -6.89 3.98 10.47
CA ARG A 251 -5.90 4.78 9.75
C ARG A 251 -4.69 5.08 10.63
N PHE A 252 -3.58 5.42 9.98
CA PHE A 252 -2.35 5.86 10.63
C PHE A 252 -1.97 7.27 10.20
N GLY A 253 -1.23 7.96 11.05
CA GLY A 253 -0.64 9.25 10.74
C GLY A 253 0.65 9.48 11.51
N ILE A 254 1.49 10.37 11.00
CA ILE A 254 2.69 10.84 11.68
C ILE A 254 2.71 12.36 11.64
N ASP A 255 3.06 13.01 12.75
CA ASP A 255 3.26 14.46 12.75
C ASP A 255 4.69 14.85 12.36
N ARG A 256 4.96 16.16 12.31
CA ARG A 256 6.29 16.70 11.99
C ARG A 256 7.39 16.26 12.95
N SER A 257 7.05 15.93 14.20
CA SER A 257 8.02 15.47 15.21
C SER A 257 8.30 13.96 15.11
N GLY A 258 7.57 13.24 14.26
CA GLY A 258 7.66 11.80 14.18
C GLY A 258 6.76 11.07 15.18
N ALA A 259 5.81 11.75 15.82
CA ALA A 259 4.86 11.10 16.71
C ALA A 259 3.84 10.27 15.91
N LEU A 260 3.63 9.03 16.32
CA LEU A 260 2.70 8.11 15.70
C LEU A 260 1.27 8.36 16.21
N TYR A 261 0.33 8.40 15.27
CA TYR A 261 -1.10 8.51 15.52
C TYR A 261 -1.85 7.35 14.88
N VAL A 262 -2.88 6.89 15.56
CA VAL A 262 -3.86 5.92 15.07
C VAL A 262 -5.22 6.62 15.08
N LEU A 263 -6.02 6.44 14.02
CA LEU A 263 -7.35 7.00 13.89
C LEU A 263 -8.37 5.90 13.59
N SER A 264 -9.59 6.08 14.08
CA SER A 264 -10.77 5.30 13.69
C SER A 264 -11.80 6.23 13.08
N LYS A 265 -12.32 5.92 11.89
CA LYS A 265 -13.45 6.68 11.34
C LYS A 265 -14.76 6.34 12.04
N ALA A 266 -14.89 5.14 12.60
CA ALA A 266 -16.11 4.69 13.27
C ALA A 266 -16.58 5.65 14.38
N ASN A 267 -15.63 6.24 15.12
CA ASN A 267 -15.94 7.23 16.15
C ASN A 267 -15.24 8.59 15.98
N GLY A 268 -14.53 8.79 14.86
CA GLY A 268 -13.82 10.02 14.54
C GLY A 268 -12.65 10.37 15.46
N LYS A 269 -12.16 9.44 16.30
CA LYS A 269 -11.08 9.72 17.25
C LYS A 269 -9.70 9.54 16.62
N ILE A 270 -8.77 10.36 17.09
CA ILE A 270 -7.33 10.27 16.85
C ILE A 270 -6.65 10.02 18.18
N TRP A 271 -5.89 8.93 18.26
CA TRP A 271 -5.06 8.59 19.42
C TRP A 271 -3.60 8.78 19.08
N LYS A 272 -2.87 9.47 19.95
CA LYS A 272 -1.40 9.50 19.92
C LYS A 272 -0.87 8.23 20.59
N VAL A 273 0.06 7.53 19.95
CA VAL A 273 0.78 6.43 20.57
C VAL A 273 1.90 7.01 21.43
N THR A 274 1.83 6.77 22.74
CA THR A 274 2.70 7.42 23.73
C THR A 274 3.81 6.52 24.27
N GLY A 275 3.75 5.21 24.01
CA GLY A 275 4.74 4.27 24.47
C GLY A 275 4.57 2.89 23.86
N THR A 276 5.53 2.01 24.15
CA THR A 276 5.52 0.60 23.79
C THR A 276 5.72 -0.24 25.05
N GLN A 277 5.02 -1.37 25.16
CA GLN A 277 5.25 -2.36 26.21
C GLN A 277 5.87 -3.60 25.58
N GLY A 278 7.05 -3.98 26.04
CA GLY A 278 7.81 -5.13 25.53
C GLY A 278 9.23 -5.10 26.09
N SER A 279 9.81 -6.27 26.28
CA SER A 279 11.17 -6.45 26.80
C SER A 279 12.14 -5.58 26.00
N ALA A 280 12.97 -4.79 26.69
CA ALA A 280 14.24 -4.36 26.13
C ALA A 280 14.98 -5.62 25.61
N PRO A 281 15.78 -5.50 24.53
CA PRO A 281 16.47 -6.63 23.92
C PRO A 281 17.19 -7.52 24.93
#